data_AF-A0A2J8J7N8-F1
#
_entry.id   AF-A0A2J8J7N8-F1
#
_cell.length_a   1.000
_cell.length_b   1.000
_cell.length_c   1.000
_cell.angle_alpha   90.00
_cell.angle_beta   90.00
_cell.angle_gamma   90.00
#
_symmetry.space_group_name_H-M   'P 1'
#
loop_
_entity.id
_entity.type
_entity.pdbx_description
1 polymer ?
#
loop_
_entity_poly.entity_id
_entity_poly.type
_entity_poly.pdbx_seq_one_letter_code
_entity_poly.pdbx_strand_id
1 'polypeptide(L)'
;MVGKLKQNLLLACLVISSVTVFYLGQHAMECHHRIEERSQPVKLESTRTTVRTGLDLKANKTFAYHKDMPLIFIGGVPRSGTTLMRAMLDAHPDIRCGEETRVIPRILALKQMWSRSSKEKIRLDEAGVTDEVLDSAMQA
;
A
#
# COMPACT_ATOMS: atom_id res chain seq x y z
N MET A 1 3.99 52.64 23.89
CA MET A 1 4.80 51.62 23.17
C MET A 1 4.38 50.17 23.43
N VAL A 2 3.72 49.83 24.54
CA VAL A 2 3.36 48.43 24.88
C VAL A 2 2.30 47.79 23.95
N GLY A 3 1.38 48.59 23.38
CA GLY A 3 0.32 48.07 22.49
C GLY A 3 0.83 47.49 21.17
N LYS A 4 1.81 48.15 20.53
CA LYS A 4 2.41 47.66 19.27
C LYS A 4 3.20 46.37 19.47
N LEU A 5 3.83 46.19 20.64
CA LEU A 5 4.59 44.97 20.94
C LEU A 5 3.66 43.76 21.11
N LYS A 6 2.52 43.93 21.81
CA LYS A 6 1.52 42.86 21.97
C LYS A 6 0.90 42.45 20.62
N GLN A 7 0.62 43.43 19.75
CA GLN A 7 0.04 43.16 18.44
C GLN A 7 1.03 42.45 17.49
N ASN A 8 2.30 42.87 17.49
CA ASN A 8 3.34 42.22 16.70
C ASN A 8 3.61 40.78 17.17
N LEU A 9 3.54 40.54 18.49
CA LEU A 9 3.68 39.21 19.06
C LEU A 9 2.52 38.29 18.68
N LEU A 10 1.29 38.79 18.72
CA LEU A 10 0.11 38.02 18.29
C LEU A 10 0.17 37.66 16.81
N LEU A 11 0.59 38.60 15.95
CA LEU A 11 0.79 38.34 14.53
C LEU A 11 1.87 37.26 14.30
N ALA A 12 2.99 37.34 15.01
CA ALA A 12 4.05 36.32 14.91
C ALA A 12 3.54 34.93 15.33
N CYS A 13 2.81 34.83 16.44
CA CYS A 13 2.23 33.56 16.89
C CYS A 13 1.23 32.98 15.88
N LEU A 14 0.43 33.83 15.22
CA LEU A 14 -0.55 33.40 14.22
C LEU A 14 0.13 32.89 12.94
N VAL A 15 1.23 33.53 12.53
CA VAL A 15 2.03 33.07 11.39
C VAL A 15 2.75 31.75 11.70
N ILE A 16 3.33 31.63 12.89
CA ILE A 16 4.04 30.39 13.29
C ILE A 16 3.04 29.23 13.40
N SER A 17 1.85 29.45 13.97
CA SER A 17 0.82 28.42 14.06
C SER A 17 0.26 28.02 12.70
N SER A 18 0.04 28.97 11.78
CA SER A 18 -0.42 28.64 10.43
C SER A 18 0.62 27.84 9.64
N VAL A 19 1.90 28.22 9.71
CA VAL A 19 2.99 27.51 9.03
C VAL A 19 3.15 26.09 9.58
N THR A 20 3.11 25.91 10.91
CA THR A 20 3.23 24.60 11.54
C THR A 20 2.05 23.68 11.21
N VAL A 21 0.82 24.19 11.20
CA VAL A 21 -0.37 23.44 10.77
C VAL A 21 -0.28 23.06 9.29
N PHE A 22 0.18 23.97 8.42
CA PHE A 22 0.33 23.69 7.00
C PHE A 22 1.44 22.64 6.74
N TYR A 23 2.55 22.72 7.46
CA TYR A 23 3.66 21.77 7.36
C TYR A 23 3.24 20.36 7.83
N LEU A 24 2.54 20.28 8.97
CA LEU A 24 1.96 19.03 9.46
C LEU A 24 0.87 18.51 8.52
N GLY A 25 0.07 19.39 7.93
CA GLY A 25 -0.96 19.05 6.94
C GLY A 25 -0.35 18.45 5.67
N GLN A 26 0.71 19.03 5.13
CA GLN A 26 1.43 18.49 3.97
C GLN A 26 2.04 17.12 4.26
N HIS A 27 2.56 16.88 5.48
CA HIS A 27 3.06 15.57 5.88
C HIS A 27 1.97 14.53 6.15
N ALA A 28 0.73 14.95 6.44
CA ALA A 28 -0.39 14.06 6.72
C ALA A 28 -1.21 13.68 5.46
N MET A 29 -1.15 14.49 4.40
CA MET A 29 -1.97 14.35 3.19
C MET A 29 -1.50 13.29 2.19
N GLU A 30 -0.45 12.51 2.50
CA GLU A 30 0.05 11.43 1.62
C GLU A 30 -0.87 10.18 1.62
N CYS A 31 -1.91 10.14 2.46
CA CYS A 31 -2.69 8.92 2.70
C CYS A 31 -3.99 8.75 1.90
N HIS A 32 -4.36 9.63 0.95
CA HIS A 32 -5.74 9.55 0.41
C HIS A 32 -5.98 9.73 -1.09
N HIS A 33 -4.98 9.94 -1.96
CA HIS A 33 -5.26 10.41 -3.33
C HIS A 33 -4.78 9.54 -4.49
N ARG A 34 -4.73 8.21 -4.35
CA ARG A 34 -4.30 7.34 -5.47
C ARG A 34 -5.20 6.16 -5.80
N ILE A 35 -6.48 6.23 -5.41
CA ILE A 35 -7.44 5.12 -5.60
C ILE A 35 -8.32 5.27 -6.87
N GLU A 36 -8.44 6.45 -7.48
CA GLU A 36 -9.59 6.68 -8.40
C GLU A 36 -9.33 6.60 -9.92
N GLU A 37 -8.08 6.60 -10.42
CA GLU A 37 -7.86 6.86 -11.86
C GLU A 37 -7.47 5.67 -12.77
N ARG A 38 -7.26 4.44 -12.28
CA ARG A 38 -6.77 3.36 -13.17
C ARG A 38 -7.84 2.34 -13.59
N SER A 39 -8.98 2.85 -14.01
CA SER A 39 -9.99 2.07 -14.75
C SER A 39 -9.70 2.13 -16.25
N GLN A 40 -8.71 1.37 -16.74
CA GLN A 40 -8.65 1.02 -18.17
C GLN A 40 -8.17 -0.42 -18.38
N PRO A 41 -8.76 -1.16 -19.36
CA PRO A 41 -8.47 -2.55 -19.60
C PRO A 41 -7.35 -2.69 -20.65
N VAL A 42 -6.25 -3.39 -20.34
CA VAL A 42 -5.23 -3.71 -21.36
C VAL A 42 -4.77 -5.17 -21.25
N LYS A 43 -5.29 -5.94 -22.22
CA LYS A 43 -4.71 -7.04 -23.02
C LYS A 43 -3.39 -7.71 -22.53
N LEU A 44 -3.57 -8.94 -22.05
CA LEU A 44 -2.78 -10.19 -22.19
C LEU A 44 -1.35 -10.11 -22.78
N GLU A 45 -0.34 -10.51 -22.00
CA GLU A 45 0.73 -11.44 -22.45
C GLU A 45 1.48 -12.11 -21.28
N SER A 46 1.96 -13.33 -21.52
CA SER A 46 2.09 -14.43 -20.54
C SER A 46 3.52 -14.68 -20.06
N THR A 47 3.76 -14.65 -18.75
CA THR A 47 4.87 -15.37 -18.09
C THR A 47 4.30 -16.13 -16.89
N ARG A 48 4.29 -17.47 -16.95
CA ARG A 48 3.53 -18.35 -16.03
C ARG A 48 4.35 -18.82 -14.82
N THR A 49 3.85 -18.58 -13.61
CA THR A 49 4.15 -19.38 -12.41
C THR A 49 2.90 -20.19 -12.03
N THR A 50 3.00 -21.52 -12.04
CA THR A 50 1.90 -22.45 -11.76
C THR A 50 1.98 -22.99 -10.33
N VAL A 51 0.95 -22.72 -9.51
CA VAL A 51 0.76 -23.34 -8.19
C VAL A 51 -0.48 -24.25 -8.27
N ARG A 52 -0.35 -25.51 -7.83
CA ARG A 52 -1.45 -26.48 -7.80
C ARG A 52 -2.24 -26.30 -6.51
N THR A 53 -3.44 -25.77 -6.58
CA THR A 53 -4.40 -25.74 -5.46
C THR A 53 -5.02 -27.13 -5.32
N GLY A 54 -4.62 -27.86 -4.28
CA GLY A 54 -5.27 -29.11 -3.90
C GLY A 54 -6.62 -28.79 -3.26
N LEU A 55 -7.71 -29.07 -3.98
CA LEU A 55 -9.07 -29.43 -3.53
C LEU A 55 -10.09 -29.23 -4.67
N ASP A 56 -9.95 -29.97 -5.78
CA ASP A 56 -11.08 -30.41 -6.60
C ASP A 56 -10.65 -31.59 -7.49
N LEU A 57 -11.26 -32.75 -7.29
CA LEU A 57 -10.95 -34.00 -7.99
C LEU A 57 -11.63 -34.12 -9.36
N LYS A 58 -12.25 -33.05 -9.90
CA LYS A 58 -13.03 -33.14 -11.15
C LYS A 58 -12.61 -32.27 -12.33
N ALA A 59 -11.62 -31.39 -12.20
CA ALA A 59 -10.93 -30.83 -13.35
C ALA A 59 -9.54 -30.39 -12.90
N ASN A 60 -8.50 -30.90 -13.55
CA ASN A 60 -7.11 -30.50 -13.33
C ASN A 60 -6.89 -29.10 -13.94
N LYS A 61 -7.69 -28.10 -13.53
CA LYS A 61 -7.61 -26.72 -13.99
C LYS A 61 -6.37 -26.09 -13.35
N THR A 62 -5.35 -25.90 -14.15
CA THR A 62 -4.15 -25.14 -13.77
C THR A 62 -4.48 -23.65 -13.85
N PHE A 63 -4.44 -22.96 -12.71
CA PHE A 63 -4.51 -21.50 -12.68
C PHE A 63 -3.10 -20.92 -12.87
N ALA A 64 -2.99 -19.95 -13.77
CA ALA A 64 -1.76 -19.22 -14.02
C ALA A 64 -1.81 -17.89 -13.26
N TYR A 65 -0.83 -17.66 -12.40
CA TYR A 65 -0.67 -16.43 -11.65
C TYR A 65 0.42 -15.58 -12.30
N HIS A 66 0.21 -14.28 -12.39
CA HIS A 66 1.15 -13.29 -12.94
C HIS A 66 0.79 -11.90 -12.43
N LYS A 67 1.76 -10.98 -12.42
CA LYS A 67 1.63 -9.61 -11.88
C LYS A 67 0.49 -8.74 -12.45
N ASP A 68 -0.04 -9.11 -13.62
CA ASP A 68 -1.11 -8.35 -14.29
C ASP A 68 -2.49 -9.01 -14.08
N MET A 69 -2.57 -10.05 -13.24
CA MET A 69 -3.83 -10.72 -12.94
C MET A 69 -4.73 -9.84 -12.06
N PRO A 70 -6.06 -9.96 -12.17
CA PRO A 70 -6.97 -9.20 -11.33
C PRO A 70 -6.92 -9.70 -9.87
N LEU A 71 -6.38 -8.89 -8.97
CA LEU A 71 -6.34 -9.15 -7.53
C LEU A 71 -7.32 -8.26 -6.77
N ILE A 72 -7.89 -8.81 -5.69
CA ILE A 72 -8.76 -8.10 -4.75
C ILE A 72 -8.02 -7.97 -3.42
N PHE A 73 -7.71 -6.74 -3.01
CA PHE A 73 -7.11 -6.45 -1.70
C PHE A 73 -8.19 -5.98 -0.72
N ILE A 74 -8.41 -6.75 0.33
CA ILE A 74 -9.35 -6.42 1.40
C ILE A 74 -8.55 -5.83 2.56
N GLY A 75 -8.85 -4.59 2.95
CA GLY A 75 -8.13 -3.85 3.98
C GLY A 75 -9.06 -3.09 4.92
N GLY A 76 -8.46 -2.45 5.93
CA GLY A 76 -9.17 -1.69 6.96
C GLY A 76 -8.53 -1.84 8.34
N VAL A 77 -9.02 -1.06 9.31
CA VAL A 77 -8.61 -1.20 10.72
C VAL A 77 -9.11 -2.56 11.25
N PRO A 78 -8.35 -3.25 12.12
CA PRO A 78 -8.84 -4.48 12.75
C PRO A 78 -10.21 -4.26 13.40
N ARG A 79 -11.08 -5.29 13.33
CA ARG A 79 -12.47 -5.29 13.84
C ARG A 79 -13.48 -4.48 13.03
N SER A 80 -13.14 -3.94 11.85
CA SER A 80 -14.08 -3.28 10.91
C SER A 80 -14.84 -4.22 9.97
N GLY A 81 -14.93 -5.52 10.28
CA GLY A 81 -15.67 -6.49 9.44
C GLY A 81 -14.92 -7.00 8.20
N THR A 82 -13.60 -6.80 8.10
CA THR A 82 -12.77 -7.30 6.98
C THR A 82 -12.84 -8.82 6.81
N THR A 83 -12.93 -9.58 7.91
CA THR A 83 -13.13 -11.03 7.87
C THR A 83 -14.49 -11.42 7.29
N LEU A 84 -15.55 -10.68 7.61
CA LEU A 84 -16.88 -10.92 7.05
C LEU A 84 -16.86 -10.65 5.54
N MET A 85 -16.26 -9.54 5.12
CA MET A 85 -16.13 -9.17 3.71
C MET A 85 -15.41 -10.24 2.89
N ARG A 86 -14.26 -10.76 3.38
CA ARG A 86 -13.55 -11.84 2.67
C ARG A 86 -14.34 -13.16 2.66
N ALA A 87 -15.05 -13.48 3.74
CA ALA A 87 -15.86 -14.69 3.81
C ALA A 87 -17.06 -14.65 2.84
N MET A 88 -17.65 -13.47 2.63
CA MET A 88 -18.70 -13.27 1.61
C MET A 88 -18.15 -13.46 0.20
N LEU A 89 -16.93 -12.98 -0.08
CA LEU A 89 -16.26 -13.18 -1.37
C LEU A 89 -15.84 -14.64 -1.60
N ASP A 90 -15.31 -15.30 -0.57
CA ASP A 90 -14.94 -16.73 -0.60
C ASP A 90 -16.12 -17.67 -0.87
N ALA A 91 -17.37 -17.21 -0.66
CA ALA A 91 -18.56 -17.99 -0.99
C ALA A 91 -18.85 -18.03 -2.51
N HIS A 92 -18.23 -17.15 -3.30
CA HIS A 92 -18.37 -17.13 -4.75
C HIS A 92 -17.51 -18.25 -5.38
N PRO A 93 -18.02 -19.06 -6.32
CA PRO A 93 -17.31 -20.23 -6.86
C PRO A 93 -15.98 -19.90 -7.56
N ASP A 94 -15.87 -18.69 -8.11
CA ASP A 94 -14.67 -18.23 -8.83
C ASP A 94 -13.71 -17.36 -8.00
N ILE A 95 -13.98 -17.12 -6.71
CA ILE A 95 -13.16 -16.25 -5.86
C ILE A 95 -12.61 -17.03 -4.67
N ARG A 96 -11.32 -16.87 -4.39
CA ARG A 96 -10.66 -17.41 -3.20
C ARG A 96 -9.81 -16.33 -2.54
N CYS A 97 -10.18 -15.95 -1.33
CA CYS A 97 -9.43 -15.07 -0.44
C CYS A 97 -8.55 -15.88 0.53
N GLY A 98 -9.13 -16.86 1.25
CA GLY A 98 -8.39 -17.61 2.28
C GLY A 98 -8.07 -16.79 3.54
N GLU A 99 -7.35 -17.36 4.50
CA GLU A 99 -7.02 -16.76 5.79
C GLU A 99 -6.08 -15.54 5.71
N GLU A 100 -5.96 -14.82 6.83
CA GLU A 100 -5.01 -13.71 6.93
C GLU A 100 -3.57 -14.23 6.82
N THR A 101 -2.80 -13.72 5.86
CA THR A 101 -1.42 -14.20 5.59
C THR A 101 -0.42 -13.78 6.67
N ARG A 102 -0.65 -12.65 7.35
CA ARG A 102 0.20 -12.01 8.38
C ARG A 102 1.61 -11.59 7.93
N VAL A 103 2.17 -12.22 6.90
CA VAL A 103 3.49 -11.92 6.33
C VAL A 103 3.46 -10.76 5.36
N ILE A 104 2.37 -10.57 4.61
CA ILE A 104 2.23 -9.47 3.64
C ILE A 104 2.32 -8.10 4.32
N PRO A 105 1.58 -7.81 5.41
CA PRO A 105 1.74 -6.53 6.11
C PRO A 105 3.15 -6.32 6.68
N ARG A 106 3.83 -7.40 7.09
CA ARG A 106 5.19 -7.33 7.66
C ARG A 106 6.23 -6.96 6.60
N ILE A 107 6.20 -7.60 5.43
CA ILE A 107 7.16 -7.28 4.36
C ILE A 107 6.93 -5.88 3.79
N LEU A 108 5.68 -5.43 3.67
CA LEU A 108 5.36 -4.06 3.27
C LEU A 108 5.89 -3.03 4.28
N ALA A 109 5.77 -3.30 5.58
CA ALA A 109 6.36 -2.46 6.61
C ALA A 109 7.90 -2.42 6.52
N LEU A 110 8.56 -3.55 6.22
CA LEU A 110 10.01 -3.60 6.00
C LEU A 110 10.44 -2.72 4.82
N LYS A 111 9.78 -2.84 3.65
CA LYS A 111 10.06 -1.94 2.52
C LYS A 111 9.88 -0.48 2.91
N GLN A 112 8.78 -0.16 3.58
CA GLN A 112 8.52 1.21 4.00
C GLN A 112 9.63 1.75 4.92
N MET A 113 10.15 0.93 5.84
CA MET A 113 11.28 1.34 6.70
C MET A 113 12.56 1.60 5.89
N TRP A 114 12.87 0.74 4.93
CA TRP A 114 14.04 0.92 4.05
C TRP A 114 13.91 2.18 3.20
N SER A 115 12.74 2.43 2.60
CA SER A 115 12.49 3.62 1.80
C SER A 115 12.49 4.93 2.62
N ARG A 116 12.12 4.88 3.91
CA ARG A 116 12.12 6.07 4.79
C ARG A 116 13.51 6.44 5.34
N SER A 117 14.43 5.48 5.44
CA SER A 117 15.78 5.72 5.95
C SER A 117 16.73 6.10 4.82
N SER A 118 17.08 7.39 4.71
CA SER A 118 18.00 7.86 3.65
C SER A 118 19.34 7.12 3.66
N LYS A 119 19.88 6.83 4.84
CA LYS A 119 21.13 6.08 4.98
C LYS A 119 20.99 4.64 4.47
N GLU A 120 19.88 3.99 4.76
CA GLU A 120 19.66 2.61 4.30
C GLU A 120 19.37 2.57 2.81
N LYS A 121 18.60 3.52 2.30
CA LYS A 121 18.34 3.67 0.87
C LYS A 121 19.65 3.79 0.07
N ILE A 122 20.56 4.68 0.49
CA ILE A 122 21.87 4.83 -0.17
C ILE A 122 22.65 3.50 -0.18
N ARG A 123 22.67 2.77 0.95
CA ARG A 123 23.37 1.48 1.04
C ARG A 123 22.76 0.42 0.11
N LEU A 124 21.43 0.40 -0.01
CA LEU A 124 20.71 -0.50 -0.90
C LEU A 124 21.00 -0.15 -2.37
N ASP A 125 20.95 1.14 -2.72
CA ASP A 125 21.26 1.62 -4.07
C ASP A 125 22.73 1.30 -4.45
N GLU A 126 23.69 1.54 -3.55
CA GLU A 126 25.10 1.17 -3.74
C GLU A 126 25.32 -0.33 -3.89
N ALA A 127 24.45 -1.16 -3.28
CA ALA A 127 24.44 -2.61 -3.43
C ALA A 127 23.69 -3.09 -4.69
N GLY A 128 23.13 -2.17 -5.49
CA GLY A 128 22.32 -2.50 -6.67
C GLY A 128 20.90 -2.97 -6.36
N VAL A 129 20.45 -2.84 -5.11
CA VAL A 129 19.08 -3.13 -4.67
C VAL A 129 18.26 -1.85 -4.79
N THR A 130 17.99 -1.44 -6.03
CA THR A 130 17.28 -0.20 -6.32
C THR A 130 15.79 -0.30 -6.00
N ASP A 131 15.10 0.84 -5.97
CA ASP A 131 13.64 0.87 -5.78
C ASP A 131 12.90 0.04 -6.85
N GLU A 132 13.38 0.01 -8.10
CA GLU A 132 12.77 -0.80 -9.17
C GLU A 132 12.90 -2.31 -8.89
N VAL A 133 14.05 -2.75 -8.38
CA VAL A 133 14.29 -4.16 -8.04
C VAL A 133 13.38 -4.56 -6.87
N LEU A 134 13.32 -3.72 -5.83
CA LEU A 134 12.46 -3.97 -4.68
C LEU A 134 10.99 -4.00 -5.09
N ASP A 135 10.54 -3.00 -5.85
CA ASP A 135 9.15 -2.90 -6.28
C ASP A 135 8.78 -4.06 -7.21
N SER A 136 9.66 -4.49 -8.11
CA SER A 136 9.45 -5.70 -8.92
C SER A 136 9.34 -6.97 -8.07
N ALA A 137 10.05 -7.06 -6.94
CA ALA A 137 10.02 -8.22 -6.07
C ALA A 137 8.76 -8.30 -5.19
N MET A 138 8.07 -7.16 -4.96
CA MET A 138 6.86 -7.10 -4.13
C MET A 138 5.56 -6.96 -4.92
N GLN A 139 5.63 -6.88 -6.25
CA GLN A 139 4.45 -6.92 -7.11
C GLN A 139 3.68 -8.24 -6.92
N ALA A 140 2.36 -8.15 -6.94
CA ALA A 140 1.43 -9.26 -6.86
C ALA A 140 0.59 -9.29 -8.13
#